data_AF-A0A0F2NIP7-F1
#
_entry.id   AF-A0A0F2NIP7-F1
#
_cell.length_a   1.000
_cell.length_b   1.000
_cell.length_c   1.000
_cell.angle_alpha   90.00
_cell.angle_beta   90.00
_cell.angle_gamma   90.00
#
_symmetry.space_group_name_H-M   'P 1'
#
loop_
_entity.id
_entity.type
_entity.pdbx_description
1 polymer ?
#
loop_
_entity_poly.entity_id
_entity_poly.type
_entity_poly.pdbx_seq_one_letter_code
_entity_poly.pdbx_strand_id
1 'polypeptide(L)' 'MEITVQSDLQKTVAGAKTLLGSYSMFASSTQDQAAKKMFQEMAQEMQRHVDSLNSRLSYVEKNNPMYQQQQQAQQ' A
#
# COMPACT_ATOMS: atom_id res chain seq x y z
N MET A 1 4.26 9.57 -18.68
CA MET A 1 4.82 8.49 -17.85
C MET A 1 4.43 8.60 -16.37
N GLU A 2 4.12 9.78 -15.82
CA GLU A 2 3.72 9.87 -14.40
C GLU A 2 2.35 9.24 -14.07
N ILE A 3 1.38 9.31 -14.98
CA ILE A 3 0.06 8.69 -14.80
C ILE A 3 0.16 7.17 -14.61
N THR A 4 1.10 6.51 -15.30
CA THR A 4 1.29 5.06 -15.17
C THR A 4 1.92 4.73 -13.83
N VAL A 5 2.91 5.50 -13.37
CA VAL A 5 3.53 5.29 -12.05
C VAL A 5 2.51 5.46 -10.91
N GLN A 6 1.62 6.46 -10.97
CA GLN A 6 0.56 6.61 -9.99
C GLN A 6 -0.42 5.43 -10.00
N SER A 7 -0.89 5.03 -11.19
CA SER A 7 -1.82 3.90 -11.33
C SER A 7 -1.19 2.58 -10.85
N ASP A 8 0.08 2.36 -11.16
CA ASP A 8 0.80 1.17 -10.74
C ASP A 8 0.99 1.16 -9.23
N LEU A 9 1.35 2.29 -8.60
CA LEU A 9 1.41 2.41 -7.14
C LEU A 9 0.06 2.11 -6.48
N GLN A 10 -1.05 2.62 -7.01
CA GLN A 10 -2.38 2.33 -6.49
C GLN A 10 -2.72 0.84 -6.55
N LYS A 11 -2.43 0.18 -7.69
CA LYS A 11 -2.59 -1.27 -7.84
C LYS A 11 -1.72 -2.05 -6.86
N THR A 12 -0.46 -1.65 -6.69
CA THR A 12 0.46 -2.29 -5.74
C THR A 12 -0.01 -2.13 -4.31
N VAL A 13 -0.48 -0.94 -3.90
CA VAL A 13 -1.09 -0.71 -2.58
C VAL A 13 -2.28 -1.65 -2.36
N ALA A 14 -3.17 -1.79 -3.35
CA ALA A 14 -4.31 -2.69 -3.25
C ALA A 14 -3.86 -4.16 -3.10
N GLY A 15 -2.89 -4.60 -3.89
CA GLY A 15 -2.30 -5.94 -3.77
C GLY A 15 -1.67 -6.19 -2.40
N ALA A 16 -0.91 -5.23 -1.89
CA ALA A 16 -0.30 -5.30 -0.55
C ALA A 16 -1.35 -5.41 0.56
N LYS A 17 -2.45 -4.64 0.48
CA LYS A 17 -3.57 -4.73 1.43
C LYS A 17 -4.27 -6.08 1.38
N THR A 18 -4.44 -6.67 0.19
CA THR A 18 -4.98 -8.03 0.05
C THR A 18 -4.08 -9.05 0.76
N LEU A 19 -2.77 -9.01 0.53
CA LEU A 19 -1.82 -9.90 1.20
C LEU A 19 -1.81 -9.72 2.72
N LEU A 20 -1.84 -8.47 3.20
CA LEU A 20 -1.96 -8.15 4.63
C LEU A 20 -3.20 -8.81 5.25
N GLY A 21 -4.35 -8.69 4.58
CA GLY A 21 -5.59 -9.35 5.00
C GLY A 21 -5.44 -10.87 5.03
N SER A 22 -4.86 -11.46 3.97
CA SER A 22 -4.62 -12.91 3.90
C SER A 22 -3.73 -13.40 5.05
N TYR A 23 -2.60 -12.74 5.33
CA TYR A 23 -1.72 -13.11 6.45
C TYR A 23 -2.43 -13.00 7.80
N SER A 24 -3.22 -11.94 7.99
CA SER A 24 -4.01 -11.77 9.21
C SER A 24 -5.04 -12.89 9.40
N MET A 25 -5.68 -13.32 8.30
CA MET A 25 -6.61 -14.46 8.31
C MET A 25 -5.87 -15.77 8.59
N PHE A 26 -4.72 -16.02 7.97
CA PHE A 26 -3.92 -17.24 8.19
C PHE A 26 -3.42 -17.35 9.63
N ALA A 27 -2.93 -16.25 10.21
CA ALA A 27 -2.56 -16.18 11.62
C ALA A 27 -3.73 -16.51 12.56
N SER A 28 -4.95 -16.15 12.17
CA SER A 28 -6.16 -16.37 12.96
C SER A 28 -6.73 -17.78 12.80
N SER A 29 -6.56 -18.41 11.63
CA SER A 29 -7.14 -19.71 11.31
C SER A 29 -6.22 -20.90 11.61
N THR A 30 -4.90 -20.68 11.62
CA THR A 30 -3.94 -21.76 11.87
C THR A 30 -3.93 -22.19 13.35
N GLN A 31 -3.77 -23.50 13.57
CA GLN A 31 -3.57 -24.09 14.91
C GLN A 31 -2.08 -24.26 15.26
N ASP A 32 -1.19 -24.16 14.27
CA ASP A 32 0.25 -24.22 14.47
C ASP A 32 0.77 -22.89 15.03
N GLN A 33 1.36 -22.94 16.23
CA GLN A 33 1.84 -21.75 16.93
C GLN A 33 3.03 -21.08 16.24
N ALA A 34 3.92 -21.85 15.61
CA ALA A 34 5.04 -21.31 14.86
C ALA A 34 4.53 -20.60 13.59
N ALA A 35 3.60 -21.23 12.86
CA ALA A 35 2.97 -20.61 11.69
C ALA A 35 2.19 -19.35 12.08
N LYS A 36 1.50 -19.36 13.23
CA LYS A 36 0.79 -18.18 13.74
C LYS A 36 1.73 -16.99 13.93
N LYS A 37 2.86 -17.19 14.61
CA LYS A 37 3.87 -16.14 14.81
C LYS A 37 4.44 -15.65 13.48
N MET A 38 4.77 -16.57 12.57
CA MET A 38 5.25 -16.24 11.23
C MET A 38 4.25 -15.36 10.46
N PHE A 39 2.96 -15.73 10.40
CA PHE A 39 1.96 -14.92 9.70
C PHE A 39 1.69 -13.57 10.37
N GLN A 40 1.78 -13.48 11.70
CA GLN A 40 1.71 -12.20 12.40
C GLN A 40 2.87 -11.28 12.03
N GLU A 41 4.09 -11.80 11.94
CA GLU A 41 5.27 -11.04 11.51
C GLU A 41 5.13 -10.58 10.05
N MET A 42 4.70 -11.48 9.16
CA MET A 42 4.43 -11.15 7.75
C MET A 42 3.35 -10.07 7.60
N ALA A 43 2.29 -10.11 8.42
CA ALA A 43 1.28 -9.06 8.44
C ALA A 43 1.87 -7.71 8.88
N GLN A 44 2.69 -7.69 9.93
CA GLN A 44 3.36 -6.46 10.37
C GLN A 44 4.31 -5.89 9.32
N GLU A 45 5.06 -6.75 8.63
CA GLU A 45 5.91 -6.37 7.49
C GLU A 45 5.09 -5.78 6.35
N MET A 46 4.00 -6.44 5.98
CA MET A 46 3.15 -5.97 4.90
C MET A 46 2.48 -4.63 5.23
N GLN A 47 2.11 -4.39 6.50
CA GLN A 47 1.64 -3.08 6.92
C GLN A 47 2.70 -1.98 6.68
N ARG A 48 3.97 -2.24 7.00
CA ARG A 48 5.07 -1.30 6.71
C ARG A 48 5.24 -1.05 5.21
N HIS A 49 5.04 -2.07 4.38
CA HIS A 49 5.04 -1.90 2.93
C HIS A 49 3.87 -1.02 2.46
N VAL A 50 2.66 -1.26 2.96
CA VAL A 50 1.48 -0.43 2.66
C VAL A 50 1.73 1.04 3.02
N ASP A 51 2.28 1.31 4.20
CA ASP A 51 2.56 2.67 4.67
C ASP A 51 3.61 3.38 3.80
N SER A 52 4.67 2.66 3.41
CA SER A 52 5.73 3.17 2.53
C SER A 52 5.19 3.48 1.13
N LEU A 53 4.37 2.57 0.56
CA LEU A 53 3.77 2.76 -0.76
C LEU A 53 2.75 3.91 -0.76
N ASN A 54 1.95 4.04 0.29
CA ASN A 54 1.02 5.18 0.44
C ASN A 54 1.78 6.50 0.54
N SER A 55 2.88 6.55 1.30
CA SER A 55 3.72 7.75 1.40
C SER A 55 4.27 8.16 0.03
N ARG A 56 4.71 7.19 -0.77
CA ARG A 56 5.16 7.44 -2.14
C ARG A 56 4.02 7.87 -3.06
N LEU A 57 2.85 7.23 -2.97
CA LEU A 57 1.67 7.59 -3.75
C LEU A 57 1.26 9.05 -3.49
N SER A 58 1.18 9.45 -2.22
CA SER A 58 0.87 10.84 -1.84
C SER A 58 1.90 11.84 -2.36
N TYR A 59 3.19 11.48 -2.37
CA TYR A 59 4.22 12.33 -2.97
C TYR A 59 4.00 12.49 -4.48
N VAL A 60 3.73 11.40 -5.20
CA VAL A 60 3.48 11.45 -6.65
C VAL A 60 2.24 12.27 -6.97
N GLU A 61 1.16 12.13 -6.18
CA GLU A 61 -0.08 12.90 -6.35
C GLU A 61 0.15 14.41 -6.19
N LYS A 62 0.88 14.84 -5.15
CA LYS A 62 1.18 16.26 -4.91
C LYS A 62 2.11 16.87 -5.95
N ASN A 63 3.00 16.07 -6.53
CA ASN A 63 3.96 16.54 -7.53
C ASN A 63 3.46 16.33 -8.96
N ASN A 64 2.23 15.85 -9.15
CA ASN A 64 1.66 15.66 -10.47
C ASN A 64 1.39 17.03 -11.13
N PRO A 65 1.92 17.31 -12.33
CA PRO A 65 1.73 18.57 -13.05
C PRO A 65 0.26 18.92 -13.25
N MET A 66 -0.62 17.92 -13.45
CA MET A 66 -2.07 18.16 -13.59
C MET A 66 -2.67 18.72 -12.30
N TYR A 67 -2.27 18.18 -11.14
CA TYR A 67 -2.74 18.65 -9.83
C TYR A 67 -2.22 20.07 -9.54
N GLN A 68 -0.95 20.33 -9.88
CA GLN A 68 -0.36 21.66 -9.76
C GLN A 68 -1.01 22.70 -10.69
N GLN A 69 -1.31 22.34 -11.94
CA GLN A 69 -2.00 23.19 -12.90
C GLN A 69 -3.44 23.49 -12.46
N GLN A 70 -4.15 22.50 -11.92
CA GLN A 70 -5.52 22.68 -11.43
C GLN A 70 -5.57 23.59 -10.19
N GLN A 71 -4.53 23.54 -9.35
CA GLN A 71 -4.41 24.42 -8.18
C GLN A 71 -4.04 25.87 -8.57
N GLN A 72 -3.29 26.06 -9.65
CA GLN A 72 -2.98 27.38 -10.22
C GLN A 72 -4.17 27.99 -10.96
N ALA A 73 -5.00 27.19 -11.63
CA ALA A 73 -6.17 27.68 -12.37
C ALA A 73 -7.34 28.15 -11.47
N GLN A 74 -7.28 27.86 -10.16
CA GLN A 74 -8.28 28.27 -9.17
C GLN A 74 -7.84 29.49 -8.34
N GLN A 75 -6.66 30.06 -8.63
CA GLN A 75 -6.12 31.29 -8.03
C GLN A 75 -6.14 32.42 -9.06
#